data_AF-A0A933DLY4-F1
#
_entry.id   AF-A0A933DLY4-F1
#
_cell.length_a   1.000
_cell.length_b   1.000
_cell.length_c   1.000
_cell.angle_alpha   90.00
_cell.angle_beta   90.00
_cell.angle_gamma   90.00
#
_symmetry.space_group_name_H-M   'P 1'
#
loop_
_entity.id
_entity.type
_entity.pdbx_description
1 polymer ?
#
loop_
_entity_poly.entity_id
_entity_poly.type
_entity_poly.pdbx_seq_one_letter_code
_entity_poly.pdbx_strand_id
1 'polypeptide(L)'
;MTEEQKQKLVALFEEQKTSEDDQAFWFTRLSDASPVLCESVIEMFALFPGEMGQLRGMQERKEQALASGDMDAWGGIVEDETRRLAALA
;
A
#
# COMPACT_ATOMS: atom_id res chain seq x y z
N MET A 1 10.50 9.61 -2.55
CA MET A 1 10.31 9.81 -1.09
C MET A 1 11.36 10.74 -0.48
N THR A 2 11.00 11.64 0.44
CA THR A 2 11.97 12.47 1.21
C THR A 2 12.54 11.72 2.43
N GLU A 3 13.62 12.22 3.04
CA GLU A 3 14.18 11.61 4.27
C GLU A 3 13.20 11.64 5.44
N GLU A 4 12.41 12.71 5.59
CA GLU A 4 11.36 12.79 6.62
C GLU A 4 10.29 11.71 6.41
N GLN A 5 9.82 11.54 5.17
CA GLN A 5 8.83 10.53 4.82
C GLN A 5 9.36 9.11 5.05
N LYS A 6 10.63 8.88 4.73
CA LYS A 6 11.31 7.61 5.01
C LYS A 6 11.33 7.30 6.50
N GLN A 7 11.67 8.27 7.34
CA GLN A 7 11.69 8.09 8.79
C GLN A 7 10.29 7.79 9.34
N LYS A 8 9.26 8.51 8.87
CA LYS A 8 7.85 8.23 9.23
C LYS A 8 7.44 6.80 8.86
N LEU A 9 7.78 6.36 7.65
CA LEU A 9 7.45 5.02 7.17
C LEU A 9 8.14 3.92 7.99
N VAL A 10 9.43 4.10 8.33
CA VAL A 10 10.18 3.17 9.19
C VAL A 10 9.54 3.08 10.58
N ALA A 11 9.19 4.21 11.18
CA ALA A 11 8.53 4.23 12.48
C ALA A 11 7.20 3.44 12.46
N LEU A 12 6.42 3.57 11.39
CA LEU A 12 5.19 2.80 11.22
C LEU A 12 5.45 1.29 11.09
N PHE A 13 6.50 0.89 10.36
CA PHE A 13 6.87 -0.52 10.26
C PHE A 13 7.24 -1.13 11.60
N GLU A 14 7.99 -0.40 12.42
CA GLU A 14 8.37 -0.83 13.77
C GLU A 14 7.16 -0.92 14.70
N GLU A 15 6.33 0.12 14.73
CA GLU A 15 5.13 0.20 15.56
C GLU A 15 4.13 -0.93 15.26
N GLN A 16 3.87 -1.17 13.97
CA GLN A 16 2.90 -2.16 13.53
C GLN A 16 3.48 -3.58 13.43
N LYS A 17 4.79 -3.75 13.70
CA LYS A 17 5.52 -5.02 13.54
C LYS A 17 5.33 -5.61 12.14
N THR A 18 5.44 -4.74 11.13
CA THR A 18 5.25 -5.08 9.72
C THR A 18 6.30 -6.10 9.29
N SER A 19 5.90 -7.10 8.49
CA SER A 19 6.80 -8.17 8.03
C SER A 19 7.90 -7.60 7.11
N GLU A 20 9.09 -8.21 7.09
CA GLU A 20 10.21 -7.76 6.23
C GLU A 20 9.82 -7.69 4.75
N ASP A 21 9.01 -8.65 4.28
CA ASP A 21 8.53 -8.67 2.90
C ASP A 21 7.61 -7.48 2.60
N ASP A 22 6.71 -7.13 3.53
CA ASP A 22 5.82 -5.97 3.38
C ASP A 22 6.62 -4.66 3.45
N GLN A 23 7.60 -4.57 4.35
CA GLN A 23 8.49 -3.42 4.45
C GLN A 23 9.23 -3.19 3.14
N ALA A 24 9.85 -4.24 2.59
CA ALA A 24 10.58 -4.17 1.32
C ALA A 24 9.67 -3.74 0.17
N PHE A 25 8.47 -4.33 0.07
CA PHE A 25 7.49 -3.97 -0.95
C PHE A 25 7.14 -2.49 -0.92
N TRP A 26 6.74 -1.97 0.25
CA TRP A 26 6.33 -0.58 0.39
C TRP A 26 7.49 0.41 0.23
N PHE A 27 8.70 0.04 0.68
CA PHE A 27 9.90 0.84 0.43
C PHE A 27 10.16 1.02 -1.05
N THR A 28 10.20 -0.07 -1.81
CA THR A 28 10.46 0.00 -3.26
C THR A 28 9.40 0.84 -3.95
N ARG A 29 8.13 0.61 -3.63
CA ARG A 29 7.01 1.25 -4.33
C ARG A 29 6.89 2.76 -4.05
N LEU A 30 7.18 3.18 -2.81
CA LEU A 30 7.12 4.59 -2.43
C LEU A 30 8.41 5.35 -2.76
N SER A 31 9.54 4.66 -2.99
CA SER A 31 10.79 5.33 -3.37
C SER A 31 10.65 6.11 -4.68
N ASP A 32 9.98 5.52 -5.66
CA ASP A 32 9.75 6.11 -7.00
C ASP A 32 8.45 6.93 -7.10
N ALA A 33 7.63 6.95 -6.05
CA ALA A 33 6.40 7.70 -6.01
C ALA A 33 6.64 9.22 -5.82
N SER A 34 5.67 10.02 -6.26
CA SER A 34 5.70 11.46 -5.99
C SER A 34 5.63 11.72 -4.47
N PRO A 35 6.23 12.81 -3.96
CA PRO A 35 6.19 13.12 -2.54
C PRO A 35 4.77 13.22 -1.96
N VAL A 36 3.83 13.74 -2.74
CA VAL A 36 2.41 13.85 -2.33
C VAL A 36 1.79 12.46 -2.17
N LEU A 37 2.01 11.56 -3.12
CA LEU A 37 1.50 10.18 -3.03
C LEU A 37 2.13 9.44 -1.84
N CYS A 38 3.43 9.64 -1.60
CA CYS A 38 4.11 9.07 -0.43
C CYS A 38 3.43 9.51 0.87
N GLU A 39 3.18 10.81 1.04
CA GLU A 39 2.55 11.32 2.26
C GLU A 39 1.16 10.73 2.44
N SER A 40 0.33 10.70 1.40
CA SER A 40 -1.03 10.15 1.49
C SER A 40 -1.04 8.67 1.89
N VAL A 41 -0.10 7.87 1.37
CA VAL A 41 0.01 6.45 1.74
C VAL A 41 0.52 6.28 3.18
N ILE A 42 1.51 7.07 3.59
CA ILE A 42 2.02 7.05 4.97
C ILE A 42 0.91 7.43 5.97
N GLU A 43 0.16 8.50 5.70
CA GLU A 43 -0.97 8.93 6.53
C GLU A 43 -2.05 7.87 6.61
N MET A 44 -2.39 7.22 5.50
CA MET A 44 -3.35 6.12 5.48
C MET A 44 -2.88 4.95 6.38
N PHE A 45 -1.60 4.56 6.33
CA PHE A 45 -1.08 3.52 7.20
C PHE A 45 -1.05 3.91 8.68
N ALA A 46 -0.84 5.19 8.98
CA ALA A 46 -0.93 5.69 10.35
C ALA A 46 -2.36 5.64 10.89
N LEU A 47 -3.35 5.92 10.06
CA LEU A 47 -4.77 5.88 10.43
C LEU A 47 -5.32 4.46 10.56
N PHE A 48 -4.80 3.52 9.75
CA PHE A 48 -5.33 2.16 9.66
C PHE A 48 -4.23 1.11 9.89
N PRO A 49 -3.90 0.83 11.17
CA PRO A 49 -2.89 -0.17 11.50
C PRO A 49 -3.27 -1.56 10.99
N GLY A 50 -2.31 -2.28 10.41
CA GLY A 50 -2.51 -3.64 9.89
C GLY A 50 -2.97 -3.72 8.43
N GLU A 51 -3.23 -2.58 7.78
CA GLU A 51 -3.63 -2.55 6.37
C GLU A 51 -2.45 -2.74 5.39
N MET A 52 -1.21 -2.55 5.83
CA MET A 52 -0.02 -2.64 4.96
C MET A 52 0.06 -3.97 4.19
N GLY A 53 -0.06 -5.12 4.86
CA GLY A 53 0.01 -6.43 4.20
C GLY A 53 -1.21 -6.72 3.33
N GLN A 54 -2.38 -6.25 3.74
CA GLN A 54 -3.63 -6.46 3.02
C GLN A 54 -3.66 -5.65 1.72
N LEU A 55 -3.23 -4.39 1.77
CA LEU A 55 -3.10 -3.53 0.61
C LEU A 55 -1.97 -4.00 -0.31
N ARG A 56 -0.88 -4.55 0.22
CA ARG A 56 0.14 -5.21 -0.61
C ARG A 56 -0.47 -6.32 -1.45
N GLY A 57 -1.22 -7.25 -0.83
CA GLY A 57 -1.86 -8.34 -1.57
C GLY A 57 -2.83 -7.85 -2.66
N MET A 58 -3.52 -6.73 -2.43
CA MET A 58 -4.33 -6.08 -3.46
C MET A 58 -3.50 -5.52 -4.61
N GLN A 59 -2.38 -4.86 -4.31
CA GLN A 59 -1.47 -4.31 -5.33
C GLN A 59 -0.83 -5.43 -6.17
N GLU A 60 -0.40 -6.54 -5.57
CA GLU A 60 0.13 -7.70 -6.30
C GLU A 60 -0.93 -8.32 -7.23
N ARG A 61 -2.18 -8.48 -6.77
CA ARG A 61 -3.29 -8.93 -7.62
C ARG A 61 -3.55 -7.98 -8.79
N LYS A 62 -3.46 -6.67 -8.55
CA LYS A 62 -3.61 -5.63 -9.59
C LYS A 62 -2.51 -5.71 -10.65
N GLU A 63 -1.27 -5.87 -10.23
CA GLU A 63 -0.14 -6.07 -11.14
C GLU A 63 -0.31 -7.32 -11.98
N GLN A 64 -0.75 -8.42 -11.38
CA GLN A 64 -0.99 -9.67 -12.08
C GLN A 64 -2.10 -9.51 -13.13
N ALA A 65 -3.22 -8.89 -12.77
CA ALA A 65 -4.33 -8.63 -13.70
C ALA A 65 -3.91 -7.72 -14.86
N LEU A 66 -3.12 -6.68 -14.59
CA LEU A 66 -2.55 -5.81 -15.63
C LEU A 66 -1.60 -6.58 -16.55
N ALA A 67 -0.70 -7.40 -15.99
CA ALA A 67 0.27 -8.18 -16.75
C ALA A 67 -0.40 -9.22 -17.66
N SER A 68 -1.55 -9.78 -17.24
CA SER A 68 -2.33 -10.72 -18.04
C SER A 68 -3.35 -10.06 -18.98
N GLY A 69 -3.57 -8.75 -18.88
CA GLY A 69 -4.62 -8.04 -19.62
C GLY A 69 -6.04 -8.42 -19.18
N ASP A 70 -6.21 -8.97 -17.97
CA ASP A 70 -7.50 -9.43 -17.44
C ASP A 70 -8.24 -8.25 -16.78
N MET A 71 -9.04 -7.55 -17.59
CA MET A 71 -9.79 -6.38 -17.14
C MET A 71 -10.97 -6.72 -16.23
N ASP A 72 -11.49 -7.94 -16.32
CA ASP A 72 -12.57 -8.41 -15.44
C ASP A 72 -12.02 -8.66 -14.03
N ALA A 73 -10.87 -9.33 -13.92
CA ALA A 73 -10.16 -9.48 -12.66
C ALA A 73 -9.76 -8.13 -12.07
N TRP A 74 -9.25 -7.21 -12.90
CA TRP A 74 -8.94 -5.84 -12.47
C TRP A 74 -10.16 -5.15 -11.85
N GLY A 75 -11.31 -5.18 -12.54
CA GLY A 75 -12.56 -4.60 -12.05
C GLY A 75 -12.96 -5.14 -10.68
N GLY A 76 -12.94 -6.47 -10.51
CA GLY A 76 -13.24 -7.11 -9.24
C GLY A 76 -12.29 -6.70 -8.10
N ILE A 77 -10.99 -6.55 -8.40
CA ILE A 77 -10.01 -6.11 -7.38
C ILE A 77 -10.25 -4.64 -6.98
N VAL A 78 -10.61 -3.77 -7.92
CA VAL A 78 -10.92 -2.36 -7.62
C VAL A 78 -12.20 -2.25 -6.78
N GLU A 79 -13.21 -3.08 -7.04
CA GLU A 79 -14.42 -3.14 -6.21
C GLU A 79 -14.11 -3.62 -4.78
N ASP A 80 -13.29 -4.66 -4.63
CA ASP A 80 -12.83 -5.16 -3.33
C ASP A 80 -12.05 -4.09 -2.56
N GLU A 81 -11.12 -3.40 -3.22
CA GLU A 81 -10.34 -2.31 -2.62
C GLU A 81 -11.25 -1.14 -2.21
N THR A 82 -12.18 -0.73 -3.07
CA THR A 82 -13.12 0.36 -2.77
C THR A 82 -13.97 0.02 -1.55
N ARG A 83 -14.51 -1.20 -1.49
CA ARG A 83 -15.30 -1.67 -0.34
C ARG A 83 -14.46 -1.67 0.94
N ARG A 84 -13.21 -2.10 0.85
CA ARG A 84 -12.29 -2.13 2.00
C ARG A 84 -11.96 -0.74 2.51
N LEU A 85 -11.55 0.17 1.63
CA LEU A 85 -11.27 1.55 2.01
C LEU A 85 -12.49 2.25 2.60
N ALA A 86 -13.69 1.97 2.07
CA ALA A 86 -14.94 2.47 2.64
C ALA A 86 -15.26 1.92 4.04
N ALA A 87 -14.76 0.71 4.38
CA ALA A 87 -14.93 0.11 5.70
C ALA A 87 -13.93 0.63 6.75
N LEU A 88 -12.89 1.36 6.32
CA LEU A 88 -11.91 1.99 7.19
C LEU A 88 -12.34 3.40 7.63
N ALA A 89 -13.24 4.06 6.89
CA ALA A 89 -13.78 5.39 7.19
C ALA A 89 -14.93 5.35 8.21
#